data_AF-A0A8T4TA31-F1
#
_entry.id   AF-A0A8T4TA31-F1
#
_cell.length_a   1.000
_cell.length_b   1.000
_cell.length_c   1.000
_cell.angle_alpha   90.00
_cell.angle_beta   90.00
_cell.angle_gamma   90.00
#
_symmetry.space_group_name_H-M   'P 1'
#
loop_
_entity.id
_entity.type
_entity.pdbx_description
1 polymer ?
#
loop_
_entity_poly.entity_id
_entity_poly.type
_entity_poly.pdbx_seq_one_letter_code
_entity_poly.pdbx_strand_id
1 'polypeptide(L)'
;MIRKNDIEEKLQKLYFGRYNVHVDCKSRLAIPVEFRKTVIERSDASIVFLSRAKRNDAPYIAVYDAELFIQKSEKSPELLSGECPKLSWDNQGRIVLPDLLREHAQITDYAAAVFGAHAFNHFEIWAVKNCERYGHILKDHSA
;
A
#
# COMPACT_ATOMS: atom_id res chain seq x y z
N MET A 1 5.65 20.41 23.02
CA MET A 1 6.65 20.92 22.05
C MET A 1 7.53 19.75 21.66
N ILE A 2 7.32 19.17 20.46
CA ILE A 2 8.09 18.01 19.99
C ILE A 2 9.46 18.51 19.52
N ARG A 3 10.55 17.86 19.93
CA ARG A 3 11.91 18.30 19.57
C ARG A 3 12.17 18.01 18.09
N LYS A 4 12.91 18.89 17.42
CA LYS A 4 13.27 18.75 16.00
C LYS A 4 13.92 17.38 15.70
N ASN A 5 14.74 16.86 16.62
CA ASN A 5 15.35 15.53 16.52
C ASN A 5 14.33 14.39 16.60
N ASP A 6 13.26 14.51 17.39
CA ASP A 6 12.21 13.46 17.46
C ASP A 6 11.39 13.40 16.16
N ILE A 7 11.30 14.54 15.45
CA ILE A 7 10.67 14.62 14.14
C ILE A 7 11.60 14.03 13.09
N GLU A 8 12.90 14.35 13.11
CA GLU A 8 13.89 13.78 12.17
C GLU A 8 14.06 12.26 12.36
N GLU A 9 14.06 11.75 13.59
CA GLU A 9 14.14 10.32 13.87
C GLU A 9 12.84 9.58 13.49
N LYS A 10 11.68 10.24 13.66
CA LYS A 10 10.42 9.74 13.07
C LYS A 10 10.49 9.76 11.55
N LEU A 11 10.96 10.84 10.93
CA LEU A 11 11.14 11.01 9.47
C LEU A 11 12.15 10.02 8.87
N GLN A 12 13.18 9.61 9.58
CA GLN A 12 14.09 8.55 9.14
C GLN A 12 13.41 7.16 9.14
N LYS A 13 12.34 6.97 9.92
CA LYS A 13 11.45 5.79 9.81
C LYS A 13 10.35 5.96 8.75
N LEU A 14 10.24 7.15 8.13
CA LEU A 14 9.29 7.45 7.05
C LEU A 14 9.91 7.10 5.71
N TYR A 15 9.86 5.80 5.38
CA TYR A 15 10.25 5.33 4.06
C TYR A 15 9.18 5.71 3.04
N PHE A 16 9.51 6.70 2.20
CA PHE A 16 8.77 7.03 1.00
C PHE A 16 9.46 6.36 -0.20
N GLY A 17 8.75 5.48 -0.89
CA GLY A 17 9.30 4.81 -2.07
C GLY A 17 8.22 4.47 -3.07
N ARG A 18 8.46 4.84 -4.33
CA ARG A 18 7.73 4.34 -5.49
C ARG A 18 8.58 3.27 -6.16
N TYR A 19 8.01 2.08 -6.30
CA TYR A 19 8.63 0.94 -6.95
C TYR A 19 7.77 0.53 -8.15
N ASN A 20 8.35 0.47 -9.33
CA ASN A 20 7.68 -0.19 -10.45
C ASN A 20 7.87 -1.70 -10.25
N VAL A 21 6.78 -2.41 -10.01
CA VAL A 21 6.77 -3.84 -9.75
C VAL A 21 6.03 -4.56 -10.86
N HIS A 22 6.59 -5.66 -11.32
CA HIS A 22 5.96 -6.53 -12.30
C HIS A 22 4.93 -7.43 -11.61
N VAL A 23 3.76 -7.57 -12.23
CA VAL A 23 2.75 -8.56 -11.88
C VAL A 23 3.03 -9.80 -12.72
N ASP A 24 3.41 -10.89 -12.07
CA ASP A 24 3.80 -12.10 -12.81
C ASP A 24 2.60 -12.82 -13.46
N CYS A 25 2.88 -13.85 -14.25
CA CYS A 25 1.86 -14.65 -14.95
C CYS A 25 0.85 -15.37 -14.03
N LYS A 26 1.07 -15.38 -12.71
CA LYS A 26 0.15 -15.90 -11.69
C LYS A 26 -0.54 -14.77 -10.92
N SER A 27 -0.56 -13.57 -11.49
CA SER A 27 -1.07 -12.35 -10.87
C SER A 27 -0.40 -12.01 -9.54
N ARG A 28 0.86 -12.42 -9.33
CA ARG A 28 1.56 -12.15 -8.08
C ARG A 28 2.35 -10.86 -8.14
N LEU A 29 2.29 -10.10 -7.04
CA LEU A 29 3.03 -8.85 -6.85
C LEU A 29 3.88 -8.96 -5.57
N ALA A 30 5.14 -8.53 -5.66
CA ALA A 30 6.03 -8.49 -4.51
C ALA A 30 5.69 -7.34 -3.57
N ILE A 31 5.48 -7.65 -2.29
CA ILE A 31 5.34 -6.64 -1.26
C ILE A 31 6.74 -6.08 -0.93
N PRO A 32 6.92 -4.74 -0.92
CA PRO A 32 8.17 -4.11 -0.51
C PRO A 32 8.68 -4.65 0.83
N VAL A 33 9.99 -4.92 0.90
CA VAL A 33 10.65 -5.53 2.08
C VAL A 33 10.35 -4.74 3.36
N GLU A 34 10.42 -3.41 3.31
CA GLU A 34 10.20 -2.57 4.48
C GLU A 34 8.76 -2.65 5.00
N PHE A 35 7.75 -2.72 4.10
CA PHE A 35 6.38 -2.94 4.54
C PHE A 35 6.20 -4.31 5.17
N ARG A 36 6.83 -5.36 4.62
CA ARG A 36 6.80 -6.70 5.23
C ARG A 36 7.38 -6.69 6.64
N LYS A 37 8.49 -5.97 6.89
CA LYS A 37 9.04 -5.81 8.24
C LYS A 37 8.03 -5.16 9.18
N THR A 38 7.41 -4.06 8.77
CA THR A 38 6.39 -3.38 9.58
C THR A 38 5.21 -4.29 9.92
N VAL A 39 4.72 -5.07 8.95
CA VAL A 39 3.61 -6.01 9.19
C VAL A 39 4.04 -7.11 10.18
N ILE A 40 5.25 -7.66 10.04
CA ILE A 40 5.79 -8.70 10.94
C ILE A 40 6.03 -8.15 12.36
N GLU A 41 6.51 -6.91 12.49
CA GLU A 41 6.73 -6.28 13.78
C GLU A 41 5.42 -6.00 14.55
N ARG A 42 4.32 -5.77 13.82
CA ARG A 42 3.00 -5.48 14.41
C ARG A 42 2.12 -6.71 14.55
N SER A 43 2.34 -7.71 13.72
CA SER A 43 1.59 -8.96 13.71
C SER A 43 2.56 -10.10 13.45
N ASP A 44 2.54 -11.14 14.29
CA ASP A 44 3.36 -12.35 14.11
C ASP A 44 2.96 -13.18 12.86
N ALA A 45 2.32 -12.57 11.87
CA ALA A 45 1.72 -13.21 10.71
C ALA A 45 2.03 -12.48 9.40
N SER A 46 2.15 -13.25 8.33
CA SER A 46 2.40 -12.74 6.97
C SER A 46 1.13 -12.26 6.25
N ILE A 47 0.27 -11.52 6.94
CA ILE A 47 -1.11 -11.25 6.52
C ILE A 47 -1.30 -9.79 6.17
N VAL A 48 -2.00 -9.54 5.06
CA VAL A 48 -2.46 -8.20 4.65
C VAL A 48 -3.94 -8.23 4.24
N PHE A 49 -4.57 -7.07 4.29
CA PHE A 49 -5.92 -6.84 3.81
C PHE A 49 -5.87 -5.87 2.66
N LEU A 50 -6.54 -6.21 1.56
CA LEU A 50 -6.62 -5.33 0.39
C LEU A 50 -8.00 -4.69 0.34
N SER A 51 -8.09 -3.47 -0.18
CA SER A 51 -9.38 -2.84 -0.49
C SER A 51 -9.31 -2.00 -1.76
N ARG A 52 -10.48 -1.76 -2.36
CA ARG A 52 -10.64 -0.78 -3.43
C ARG A 52 -10.55 0.62 -2.84
N ALA A 53 -9.72 1.46 -3.43
CA ALA A 53 -9.62 2.87 -3.07
C ALA A 53 -9.56 3.76 -4.32
N LYS A 54 -9.76 5.07 -4.10
CA LYS A 54 -9.65 6.09 -5.16
C LYS A 54 -9.11 7.40 -4.59
N ARG A 55 -8.37 8.14 -5.41
CA ARG A 55 -7.93 9.51 -5.13
C ARG A 55 -8.07 10.34 -6.40
N ASN A 56 -8.77 11.47 -6.35
CA ASN A 56 -9.02 12.33 -7.52
C ASN A 56 -9.49 11.50 -8.75
N ASP A 57 -10.45 10.61 -8.51
CA ASP A 57 -11.00 9.65 -9.48
C ASP A 57 -10.03 8.61 -10.06
N ALA A 58 -8.75 8.63 -9.68
CA ALA A 58 -7.80 7.58 -10.02
C ALA A 58 -7.95 6.40 -9.04
N PRO A 59 -8.31 5.20 -9.52
CA PRO A 59 -8.46 4.03 -8.67
C PRO A 59 -7.09 3.40 -8.33
N TYR A 60 -7.01 2.83 -7.14
CA TYR A 60 -5.86 2.07 -6.65
C TYR A 60 -6.31 0.98 -5.67
N ILE A 61 -5.39 0.09 -5.32
CA ILE A 61 -5.57 -0.91 -4.26
C ILE A 61 -4.86 -0.40 -3.01
N ALA A 62 -5.58 -0.30 -1.90
CA ALA A 62 -4.98 -0.06 -0.60
C ALA A 62 -4.67 -1.39 0.08
N VAL A 63 -3.50 -1.49 0.70
CA VAL A 63 -3.00 -2.68 1.39
C VAL A 63 -2.68 -2.33 2.83
N TYR A 64 -3.35 -2.99 3.76
CA TYR A 64 -3.25 -2.75 5.19
C TYR A 64 -2.62 -3.95 5.90
N ASP A 65 -1.86 -3.68 6.95
CA ASP A 65 -1.63 -4.69 7.98
C ASP A 65 -2.93 -4.92 8.80
N ALA A 66 -2.95 -5.97 9.63
CA ALA A 66 -4.15 -6.33 10.38
C ALA A 66 -4.61 -5.25 11.37
N GLU A 67 -3.67 -4.64 12.08
CA GLU A 67 -3.95 -3.61 13.08
C GLU A 67 -4.59 -2.38 12.43
N LEU A 68 -3.99 -1.90 11.35
CA LEU A 68 -4.49 -0.75 10.60
C LEU A 68 -5.80 -1.04 9.90
N PHE A 69 -6.01 -2.27 9.41
CA PHE A 69 -7.30 -2.67 8.85
C PHE A 69 -8.41 -2.56 9.92
N ILE A 70 -8.19 -3.09 11.12
CA ILE A 70 -9.16 -3.01 12.22
C ILE A 70 -9.46 -1.55 12.58
N GLN A 71 -8.43 -0.75 12.84
CA GLN A 71 -8.59 0.68 13.19
C GLN A 71 -9.32 1.48 12.10
N LYS A 72 -9.10 1.14 10.83
CA LYS A 72 -9.80 1.78 9.70
C LYS A 72 -11.25 1.30 9.59
N SER A 73 -11.48 0.02 9.81
CA SER A 73 -12.81 -0.59 9.71
C SER A 73 -13.80 -0.05 10.75
N GLU A 74 -13.31 0.32 11.94
CA GLU A 74 -14.10 0.97 12.98
C GLU A 74 -14.59 2.36 12.55
N LYS A 75 -13.79 3.06 11.74
CA LYS A 75 -14.08 4.42 11.26
C LYS A 75 -14.81 4.45 9.92
N SER A 76 -14.66 3.38 9.15
CA SER A 76 -15.20 3.18 7.82
C SER A 76 -15.81 1.77 7.73
N PRO A 77 -17.04 1.58 8.24
CA PRO A 77 -17.73 0.28 8.20
C PRO A 77 -17.89 -0.26 6.77
N GLU A 78 -17.83 0.60 5.75
CA GLU A 78 -17.80 0.19 4.34
C GLU A 78 -16.63 -0.72 3.97
N LEU A 79 -15.52 -0.70 4.74
CA LEU A 79 -14.42 -1.64 4.56
C LEU A 79 -14.79 -3.07 5.00
N LEU A 80 -15.73 -3.22 5.95
CA LEU A 80 -16.19 -4.53 6.40
C LEU A 80 -17.27 -5.10 5.49
N SER A 81 -18.10 -4.23 4.89
CA SER A 81 -19.14 -4.64 3.94
C SER A 81 -18.63 -4.76 2.50
N GLY A 82 -17.47 -4.16 2.20
CA GLY A 82 -16.79 -4.29 0.91
C GLY A 82 -15.99 -5.60 0.77
N GLU A 83 -15.68 -5.96 -0.47
CA GLU A 83 -14.73 -7.04 -0.78
C GLU A 83 -13.31 -6.62 -0.36
N CYS A 84 -12.95 -6.94 0.89
CA CYS A 84 -11.62 -6.70 1.45
C CYS A 84 -10.89 -8.02 1.72
N PRO A 85 -10.29 -8.65 0.70
CA PRO A 85 -9.68 -9.95 0.85
C PRO A 85 -8.49 -9.93 1.80
N LYS A 86 -8.49 -10.89 2.72
CA LYS A 86 -7.36 -11.23 3.58
C LYS A 86 -6.42 -12.16 2.82
N LEU A 87 -5.18 -11.72 2.62
CA LEU A 87 -4.17 -12.47 1.89
C LEU A 87 -2.95 -12.75 2.77
N SER A 88 -2.28 -13.85 2.48
CA SER A 88 -0.93 -14.11 2.98
C SER A 88 0.09 -13.98 1.87
N TRP A 89 1.32 -13.57 2.20
CA TRP A 89 2.42 -13.59 1.23
C TRP A 89 3.24 -14.88 1.30
N ASP A 90 3.80 -15.29 0.16
CA ASP A 90 4.65 -16.48 0.04
C ASP A 90 6.06 -16.27 0.63
N ASN A 91 6.92 -17.30 0.60
CA ASN A 91 8.31 -17.19 1.10
C ASN A 91 9.16 -16.13 0.40
N GLN A 92 8.73 -15.62 -0.76
CA GLN A 92 9.38 -14.53 -1.49
C GLN A 92 8.74 -13.16 -1.21
N GLY A 93 7.73 -13.11 -0.34
CA GLY A 93 7.03 -11.89 0.01
C GLY A 93 6.02 -11.44 -1.04
N ARG A 94 5.50 -12.35 -1.88
CA ARG A 94 4.51 -12.00 -2.91
C ARG A 94 3.10 -12.37 -2.50
N ILE A 95 2.14 -11.53 -2.89
CA ILE A 95 0.69 -11.81 -2.79
C ILE A 95 0.10 -12.05 -4.17
N VAL A 96 -0.94 -12.89 -4.25
CA VAL A 96 -1.76 -13.02 -5.46
C VAL A 96 -2.78 -11.89 -5.46
N LEU A 97 -2.76 -11.04 -6.48
CA LEU A 97 -3.75 -9.98 -6.66
C LEU A 97 -5.05 -10.57 -7.21
N PRO A 98 -6.18 -10.42 -6.49
CA PRO A 98 -7.49 -10.82 -7.01
C PRO A 98 -7.86 -10.01 -8.25
N ASP A 99 -8.46 -10.68 -9.24
CA ASP A 99 -8.78 -10.05 -10.54
C ASP A 99 -9.69 -8.83 -10.40
N LEU A 100 -10.72 -8.89 -9.54
CA LEU A 100 -11.62 -7.76 -9.29
C LEU A 100 -10.89 -6.50 -8.79
N LEU A 101 -9.86 -6.67 -7.95
CA LEU A 101 -9.05 -5.55 -7.45
C LEU A 101 -8.08 -5.04 -8.51
N ARG A 102 -7.53 -5.95 -9.32
CA ARG A 102 -6.65 -5.63 -10.44
C ARG A 102 -7.39 -4.83 -11.52
N GLU A 103 -8.60 -5.27 -11.88
CA GLU A 103 -9.51 -4.59 -12.80
C GLU A 103 -9.93 -3.22 -12.26
N HIS A 104 -10.37 -3.14 -11.00
CA HIS A 104 -10.70 -1.87 -10.34
C HIS A 104 -9.56 -0.86 -10.46
N ALA A 105 -8.34 -1.28 -10.11
CA ALA A 105 -7.17 -0.40 -10.13
C ALA A 105 -6.56 -0.21 -11.53
N GLN A 106 -7.12 -0.84 -12.57
CA GLN A 106 -6.66 -0.78 -13.95
C GLN A 106 -5.21 -1.23 -14.14
N ILE A 107 -4.77 -2.22 -13.35
CA ILE A 107 -3.40 -2.76 -13.38
C ILE A 107 -3.32 -3.85 -14.45
N THR A 108 -2.32 -3.77 -15.31
CA THR A 108 -2.01 -4.81 -16.31
C THR A 108 -0.80 -5.62 -15.85
N ASP A 109 0.32 -5.56 -16.58
CA ASP A 109 1.54 -6.34 -16.31
C ASP A 109 2.47 -5.64 -15.31
N TYR A 110 2.30 -4.33 -15.13
CA TYR A 110 3.11 -3.52 -14.22
C TYR A 110 2.22 -2.67 -13.31
N ALA A 111 2.63 -2.59 -12.05
CA ALA A 111 2.04 -1.71 -11.07
C ALA A 111 3.10 -0.77 -10.48
N ALA A 112 2.67 0.40 -10.06
CA ALA A 112 3.45 1.27 -9.19
C ALA A 112 3.04 1.01 -7.73
N ALA A 113 3.97 0.43 -6.99
CA ALA A 113 3.90 0.13 -5.57
C ALA A 113 4.41 1.35 -4.80
N VAL A 114 3.54 2.03 -4.07
CA VAL A 114 3.89 3.24 -3.29
C VAL A 114 3.72 2.95 -1.81
N PHE A 115 4.81 3.08 -1.06
CA PHE A 115 4.79 2.99 0.39
C PHE A 115 5.07 4.37 1.00
N GLY A 116 4.30 4.75 2.03
CA GLY A 116 4.49 6.00 2.77
C GLY A 116 3.60 7.18 2.38
N ALA A 117 2.68 7.06 1.41
CA ALA A 117 1.85 8.19 0.98
C ALA A 117 0.96 8.75 2.12
N HIS A 118 1.03 10.08 2.30
CA HIS A 118 0.20 10.98 3.13
C HIS A 118 0.01 10.71 4.64
N ALA A 119 0.19 9.48 5.13
CA ALA A 119 -0.02 9.18 6.55
C ALA A 119 0.77 7.98 7.09
N PHE A 120 1.59 7.27 6.30
CA PHE A 120 2.39 6.11 6.73
C PHE A 120 1.59 4.87 7.15
N ASN A 121 0.33 4.79 6.73
CA ASN A 121 -0.63 3.83 7.31
C ASN A 121 -1.09 2.75 6.32
N HIS A 122 -0.57 2.72 5.11
CA HIS A 122 -0.85 1.63 4.16
C HIS A 122 0.10 1.67 2.98
N PHE A 123 0.18 0.54 2.30
CA PHE A 123 0.83 0.37 1.02
C PHE A 123 -0.20 0.56 -0.10
N GLU A 124 0.12 1.35 -1.11
CA GLU A 124 -0.77 1.63 -2.24
C GLU A 124 -0.26 0.94 -3.52
N ILE A 125 -1.13 0.29 -4.27
CA ILE A 125 -0.82 -0.32 -5.56
C ILE A 125 -1.62 0.37 -6.66
N TRP A 126 -0.92 0.98 -7.59
CA TRP A 126 -1.49 1.79 -8.67
C TRP A 126 -1.19 1.19 -10.03
N ALA A 127 -2.07 1.42 -11.01
CA ALA A 127 -1.64 1.38 -12.40
C ALA A 127 -0.55 2.45 -12.62
N VAL A 128 0.50 2.13 -13.38
CA VAL A 128 1.64 3.03 -13.61
C VAL A 128 1.18 4.41 -14.12
N LYS A 129 0.27 4.42 -15.11
CA LYS A 129 -0.35 5.63 -15.68
C LYS A 129 -1.09 6.49 -14.64
N ASN A 130 -1.77 5.86 -13.68
CA ASN A 130 -2.54 6.55 -12.64
C ASN A 130 -1.60 7.15 -11.58
N CYS A 131 -0.51 6.43 -11.26
CA CYS A 131 0.52 6.90 -10.35
C CYS A 131 1.29 8.10 -10.91
N GLU A 132 1.57 8.15 -12.22
CA GLU A 132 2.25 9.30 -12.85
C GLU A 132 1.43 10.58 -12.77
N ARG A 133 0.12 10.48 -12.99
CA ARG A 133 -0.81 11.60 -12.79
C ARG A 133 -0.79 12.11 -11.34
N TYR A 134 -0.53 11.23 -10.38
CA TYR A 134 -0.35 11.59 -8.97
C TYR A 134 1.08 12.09 -8.64
N GLY A 135 2.11 11.60 -9.34
CA GLY A 135 3.52 11.91 -9.09
C GLY A 135 3.90 13.38 -9.27
N HIS A 136 3.07 14.18 -9.95
CA HIS A 136 3.18 15.64 -9.93
C HIS A 136 2.93 16.27 -8.55
N ILE A 137 2.33 15.54 -7.60
CA ILE A 137 2.02 16.01 -6.23
C ILE A 137 3.15 15.63 -5.24
N LEU A 138 4.04 14.69 -5.59
CA LEU A 138 5.16 14.27 -4.72
C LEU A 138 6.51 14.91 -5.07
N LYS A 139 6.60 15.66 -6.19
CA LYS A 139 7.72 16.57 -6.44
C LYS A 139 7.37 17.94 -5.88
N ASP A 140 7.71 18.20 -4.62
CA ASP A 140 7.97 19.56 -4.07
C ASP A 140 8.31 19.52 -2.57
N HIS A 141 9.10 18.55 -2.10
CA HIS A 141 9.72 18.60 -0.75
C HIS A 141 11.24 18.45 -0.86
N SER A 142 11.81 19.03 -1.91
CA SER A 142 13.26 19.19 -2.12
C SER A 142 13.52 20.55 -2.76
N ALA A 143 13.12 21.61 -2.05
CA ALA A 143 13.58 22.97 -2.25
C ALA A 143 13.78 23.60 -0.86
#